data_AF-A0A0G0FT06-F1
#
_entry.id   AF-A0A0G0FT06-F1
#
_cell.length_a   1.000
_cell.length_b   1.000
_cell.length_c   1.000
_cell.angle_alpha   90.00
_cell.angle_beta   90.00
_cell.angle_gamma   90.00
#
_symmetry.space_group_name_H-M   'P 1'
#
loop_
_entity.id
_entity.type
_entity.pdbx_description
1 polymer ?
#
loop_
_entity_poly.entity_id
_entity_poly.type
_entity_poly.pdbx_seq_one_letter_code
_entity_poly.pdbx_strand_id
1 'polypeptide(L)'
;MDSEIFGFVENTSLRNRMVATLEHVIFLTTLLKSKQSKKAQSYIYKDCIVYIASLIECVLRYKILKNFPNEKFPIKDKDYRDVKEIHRLSSEESIVWGIEKNKEIKISGGTDFCKLNEIAKDKSIIDFSTFENCEEIRKWRNTIHIVDTEEKEIFNEKDLEKASNTLLNLCS
;
A
#
# COMPACT_ATOMS: atom_id res chain seq x y z
N MET A 1 12.26 21.49 -7.29
CA MET A 1 11.05 21.35 -6.44
C MET A 1 10.84 19.90 -6.06
N ASP A 2 10.83 18.95 -7.00
CA ASP A 2 10.45 17.56 -6.70
C ASP A 2 11.45 16.77 -5.82
N SER A 3 12.74 17.17 -5.79
CA SER A 3 13.72 16.50 -4.92
C SER A 3 13.54 16.78 -3.42
N GLU A 4 12.84 17.85 -3.06
CA GLU A 4 12.64 18.25 -1.66
C GLU A 4 11.57 17.40 -0.97
N ILE A 5 10.55 16.96 -1.71
CA ILE A 5 9.45 16.12 -1.17
C ILE A 5 10.01 14.85 -0.51
N PHE A 6 11.04 14.24 -1.12
CA PHE A 6 11.71 13.05 -0.60
C PHE A 6 13.05 13.36 0.08
N GLY A 7 13.26 14.60 0.54
CA GLY A 7 14.51 15.04 1.17
C GLY A 7 14.86 14.26 2.45
N PHE A 8 13.84 13.74 3.15
CA PHE A 8 14.01 12.90 4.33
C PHE A 8 14.59 11.50 4.03
N VAL A 9 14.66 11.11 2.76
CA VAL A 9 15.22 9.84 2.30
C VAL A 9 16.73 9.99 2.09
N GLU A 10 17.50 9.40 3.00
CA GLU A 10 18.97 9.47 3.01
C GLU A 10 19.62 8.66 1.88
N ASN A 11 19.00 7.54 1.50
CA ASN A 11 19.51 6.70 0.41
C ASN A 11 19.25 7.41 -0.94
N THR A 12 20.31 7.96 -1.53
CA THR A 12 20.26 8.73 -2.77
C THR A 12 19.68 7.94 -3.94
N SER A 13 20.04 6.66 -4.07
CA SER A 13 19.51 5.77 -5.12
C SER A 13 18.01 5.55 -4.98
N LEU A 14 17.51 5.34 -3.75
CA LEU A 14 16.08 5.21 -3.48
C LEU A 14 15.36 6.52 -3.77
N ARG A 15 15.88 7.63 -3.24
CA ARG A 15 15.31 8.97 -3.45
C ARG A 15 15.19 9.31 -4.92
N ASN A 16 16.23 9.07 -5.72
CA ASN A 16 16.21 9.33 -7.16
C ASN A 16 15.16 8.50 -7.89
N ARG A 17 14.93 7.24 -7.48
CA ARG A 17 13.86 6.42 -8.05
C ARG A 17 12.48 6.96 -7.69
N MET A 18 12.28 7.36 -6.43
CA MET A 18 11.00 7.96 -5.99
C MET A 18 10.71 9.26 -6.72
N VAL A 19 11.72 10.12 -6.90
CA VAL A 19 11.61 11.36 -7.69
C VAL A 19 11.23 11.04 -9.13
N ALA A 20 11.93 10.11 -9.80
CA ALA A 20 11.62 9.74 -11.18
C ALA A 20 10.20 9.15 -11.33
N THR A 21 9.73 8.36 -10.36
CA THR A 21 8.34 7.87 -10.34
C THR A 21 7.34 9.01 -10.19
N LEU A 22 7.61 9.99 -9.32
CA LEU A 22 6.76 11.17 -9.16
C LEU A 22 6.74 12.05 -10.42
N GLU A 23 7.90 12.28 -11.04
CA GLU A 23 8.01 12.98 -12.33
C GLU A 23 7.19 12.29 -13.42
N HIS A 24 7.16 10.96 -13.42
CA HIS A 24 6.31 10.19 -14.34
C HIS A 24 4.81 10.42 -14.07
N VAL A 25 4.39 10.43 -12.80
CA VAL A 25 3.01 10.78 -12.44
C VAL A 25 2.67 12.19 -12.91
N ILE A 26 3.55 13.17 -12.67
CA ILE A 26 3.37 14.55 -13.15
C ILE A 26 3.22 14.57 -14.67
N PHE A 27 4.09 13.88 -15.40
CA PHE A 27 3.98 13.75 -16.86
C PHE A 27 2.62 13.19 -17.28
N LEU A 28 2.15 12.11 -16.67
CA LEU A 28 0.82 11.53 -16.94
C LEU A 28 -0.30 12.55 -16.69
N THR A 29 -0.22 13.34 -15.62
CA THR A 29 -1.22 14.40 -15.38
C THR A 29 -1.22 15.49 -16.45
N THR A 30 -0.09 15.77 -17.11
CA THR A 30 -0.08 16.71 -18.24
C THR A 30 -0.86 16.18 -19.44
N LEU A 31 -0.89 14.85 -19.64
CA LEU A 31 -1.67 14.22 -20.70
C LEU A 31 -3.18 14.35 -20.46
N LEU A 32 -3.63 14.43 -19.20
CA LEU A 32 -5.04 14.67 -18.86
C LEU A 32 -5.54 16.04 -19.35
N LYS A 33 -4.65 17.03 -19.48
CA LYS A 33 -4.99 18.37 -20.00
C LYS A 33 -5.19 18.40 -21.51
N SER A 34 -4.77 17.35 -22.22
CA SER A 34 -5.01 17.22 -23.67
C SER A 34 -6.42 16.70 -23.95
N LYS A 35 -6.96 16.94 -25.16
CA LYS A 35 -8.30 16.48 -25.58
C LYS A 35 -8.35 14.94 -25.76
N GLN A 36 -8.24 14.21 -24.65
CA GLN A 36 -8.35 12.76 -24.59
C GLN A 36 -9.81 12.31 -24.52
N SER A 37 -10.09 11.09 -24.97
CA SER A 37 -11.37 10.46 -24.69
C SER A 37 -11.54 10.19 -23.18
N LYS A 38 -12.78 10.13 -22.68
CA LYS A 38 -13.05 9.78 -21.27
C LYS A 38 -12.43 8.44 -20.86
N LYS A 39 -12.38 7.47 -21.79
CA LYS A 39 -11.76 6.17 -21.58
C LYS A 39 -10.25 6.29 -21.38
N ALA A 40 -9.57 7.07 -22.22
CA ALA A 40 -8.14 7.33 -22.08
C ALA A 40 -7.81 8.08 -20.78
N GLN A 41 -8.63 9.08 -20.40
CA GLN A 41 -8.47 9.77 -19.11
C GLN A 41 -8.58 8.80 -17.92
N SER A 42 -9.56 7.89 -17.94
CA SER A 42 -9.72 6.89 -16.89
C SER A 42 -8.51 5.97 -16.76
N TYR A 43 -7.89 5.53 -17.87
CA TYR A 43 -6.66 4.74 -17.80
C TYR A 43 -5.49 5.55 -17.22
N ILE A 44 -5.36 6.82 -17.59
CA ILE A 44 -4.32 7.69 -17.04
C ILE A 44 -4.52 7.86 -15.52
N TYR A 45 -5.75 8.06 -15.04
CA TYR A 45 -6.02 8.11 -13.60
C TYR A 45 -5.64 6.82 -12.89
N LYS A 46 -5.96 5.66 -13.48
CA LYS A 46 -5.58 4.35 -12.94
C LYS A 46 -4.07 4.20 -12.82
N ASP A 47 -3.33 4.55 -13.87
CA ASP A 47 -1.86 4.48 -13.87
C ASP A 47 -1.27 5.40 -12.78
N CYS A 48 -1.75 6.64 -12.67
CA CYS A 48 -1.33 7.55 -11.62
C CYS A 48 -1.59 6.99 -10.21
N ILE A 49 -2.77 6.41 -9.96
CA ILE A 49 -3.11 5.79 -8.67
C ILE A 49 -2.16 4.64 -8.34
N VAL A 50 -1.84 3.78 -9.31
CA VAL A 50 -0.90 2.66 -9.12
C VAL A 50 0.50 3.16 -8.75
N TYR A 51 1.00 4.19 -9.45
CA TYR A 51 2.31 4.77 -9.15
C TYR A 51 2.34 5.48 -7.80
N ILE A 52 1.29 6.23 -7.44
CA ILE A 52 1.19 6.89 -6.13
C ILE A 52 1.09 5.86 -5.00
N ALA A 53 0.30 4.80 -5.17
CA ALA A 53 0.24 3.71 -4.19
C ALA A 53 1.63 3.09 -3.95
N SER A 54 2.39 2.88 -5.03
CA SER A 54 3.77 2.37 -4.94
C SER A 54 4.71 3.33 -4.21
N LEU A 55 4.54 4.65 -4.39
CA LEU A 55 5.29 5.67 -3.64
C LEU A 55 4.91 5.66 -2.16
N ILE A 56 3.62 5.55 -1.83
CA ILE A 56 3.13 5.43 -0.44
C ILE A 56 3.74 4.21 0.24
N GLU A 57 3.72 3.04 -0.41
CA GLU A 57 4.37 1.82 0.09
C GLU A 57 5.86 2.03 0.37
N CYS A 58 6.54 2.72 -0.55
CA CYS A 58 7.95 3.03 -0.42
C CYS A 58 8.24 3.94 0.79
N VAL A 59 7.43 5.00 0.97
CA VAL A 59 7.54 5.92 2.11
C VAL A 59 7.29 5.20 3.43
N LEU A 60 6.21 4.42 3.53
CA LEU A 60 5.89 3.64 4.73
C LEU A 60 7.04 2.69 5.08
N ARG A 61 7.52 1.93 4.09
CA ARG A 61 8.64 1.01 4.29
C ARG A 61 9.90 1.73 4.75
N TYR A 62 10.22 2.87 4.13
CA TYR A 62 11.39 3.67 4.53
C TYR A 62 11.26 4.17 5.96
N LYS A 63 10.11 4.78 6.33
CA LYS A 63 9.85 5.29 7.68
C LYS A 63 9.92 4.15 8.71
N ILE A 64 9.37 2.96 8.43
CA ILE A 64 9.48 1.79 9.32
C ILE A 64 10.94 1.38 9.50
N LEU A 65 11.68 1.15 8.41
CA LEU A 65 13.07 0.67 8.49
C LEU A 65 14.03 1.70 9.10
N LYS A 66 13.75 2.99 8.93
CA LYS A 66 14.55 4.06 9.56
C LYS A 66 14.37 4.09 11.07
N ASN A 67 13.13 3.94 11.56
CA ASN A 67 12.85 3.95 13.00
C ASN A 67 13.15 2.60 13.68
N PHE A 68 13.05 1.49 12.93
CA PHE A 68 13.09 0.11 13.46
C PHE A 68 13.91 -0.84 12.55
N PRO A 69 15.22 -0.60 12.33
CA PRO A 69 16.02 -1.23 11.26
C PRO A 69 16.20 -2.76 11.37
N ASN A 70 16.04 -3.33 12.56
CA ASN A 70 16.22 -4.76 12.81
C ASN A 70 15.05 -5.41 13.56
N GLU A 71 13.96 -4.68 13.72
CA GLU A 71 12.83 -5.17 14.49
C GLU A 71 12.05 -6.24 13.70
N LYS A 72 11.52 -7.20 14.45
CA LYS A 72 10.51 -8.13 13.95
C LYS A 72 9.16 -7.65 14.43
N PHE A 73 8.19 -7.64 13.54
CA PHE A 73 6.86 -7.12 13.82
C PHE A 73 5.89 -8.29 13.96
N PRO A 74 5.13 -8.36 15.07
CA PRO A 74 4.04 -9.32 15.16
C PRO A 74 3.02 -8.99 14.07
N ILE A 75 2.52 -10.01 13.38
CA ILE A 75 1.44 -9.86 12.40
C ILE A 75 0.22 -10.63 12.88
N LYS A 76 -0.96 -10.16 12.46
CA LYS A 76 -2.25 -10.76 12.84
C LYS A 76 -2.57 -12.07 12.12
N ASP A 77 -1.70 -12.52 11.21
CA ASP A 77 -1.82 -13.83 10.58
C ASP A 77 -1.73 -14.91 11.66
N LYS A 78 -2.84 -15.61 11.88
CA LYS A 78 -2.91 -16.74 12.79
C LYS A 78 -2.33 -17.97 12.12
N ASP A 79 -1.30 -18.53 12.72
CA ASP A 79 -0.78 -19.84 12.38
C ASP A 79 -0.99 -20.75 13.59
N TYR A 80 -1.38 -22.00 13.35
CA TYR A 80 -1.63 -22.96 14.43
C TYR A 80 -0.67 -24.14 14.28
N ARG A 81 -0.01 -24.49 15.38
CA ARG A 81 0.76 -25.75 15.48
C ARG A 81 -0.01 -26.76 16.33
N ASP A 82 0.39 -28.03 16.19
CA ASP A 82 -0.17 -29.14 16.97
C ASP A 82 -1.69 -29.22 16.84
N VAL A 83 -2.19 -28.99 15.62
CA VAL A 83 -3.62 -29.02 15.32
C VAL A 83 -4.14 -30.44 15.46
N LYS A 84 -5.08 -30.64 16.38
CA LYS A 84 -5.73 -31.91 16.65
C LYS A 84 -7.23 -31.77 16.48
N GLU A 85 -7.84 -32.64 15.68
CA GLU A 85 -9.29 -32.73 15.57
C GLU A 85 -9.88 -33.20 16.91
N ILE A 86 -10.77 -32.38 17.48
CA ILE A 86 -11.52 -32.71 18.70
C ILE A 86 -12.80 -33.43 18.31
N HIS A 87 -13.48 -32.94 17.28
CA HIS A 87 -14.79 -33.43 16.88
C HIS A 87 -15.06 -33.12 15.41
N ARG A 88 -15.63 -34.06 14.68
CA ARG A 88 -16.02 -33.87 13.28
C ARG A 88 -17.51 -33.58 13.18
N LEU A 89 -17.87 -32.43 12.61
CA LEU A 89 -19.26 -32.02 12.41
C LEU A 89 -19.79 -32.55 11.07
N SER A 90 -18.96 -32.55 10.03
CA SER A 90 -19.31 -33.04 8.68
C SER A 90 -18.06 -33.52 7.93
N SER A 91 -18.19 -33.86 6.64
CA SER A 91 -17.04 -34.16 5.78
C SER A 91 -16.14 -32.96 5.52
N GLU A 92 -16.65 -31.74 5.68
CA GLU A 92 -15.96 -30.48 5.37
C GLU A 92 -15.66 -29.63 6.61
N GLU A 93 -16.32 -29.91 7.73
CA GLU A 93 -16.21 -29.13 8.96
C GLU A 93 -15.80 -30.00 10.15
N SER A 94 -14.78 -29.54 10.88
CA SER A 94 -14.39 -30.13 12.15
C SER A 94 -13.97 -29.07 13.16
N ILE A 95 -14.19 -29.37 14.43
CA ILE A 95 -13.70 -28.60 15.57
C ILE A 95 -12.30 -29.11 15.87
N VAL A 96 -11.33 -28.19 15.83
CA VAL A 96 -9.92 -28.48 16.10
C VAL A 96 -9.44 -27.73 17.34
N TRP A 97 -8.53 -28.35 18.07
CA TRP A 97 -7.69 -27.71 19.07
C TRP A 97 -6.33 -27.44 18.44
N GLY A 98 -5.72 -26.31 18.74
CA GLY A 98 -4.36 -26.01 18.29
C GLY A 98 -3.71 -24.96 19.16
N ILE A 99 -2.38 -24.87 19.09
CA ILE A 99 -1.61 -23.83 19.77
C ILE A 99 -1.39 -22.70 18.76
N GLU A 100 -1.96 -21.53 19.05
CA GLU A 100 -1.73 -20.32 18.26
C GLU A 100 -0.25 -19.92 18.35
N LYS A 101 0.37 -19.75 17.19
CA LYS A 101 1.75 -19.29 17.05
C LYS A 101 1.72 -17.83 16.64
N ASN A 102 2.19 -16.95 17.51
CA ASN A 102 2.42 -15.56 17.17
C ASN A 102 3.47 -15.48 16.07
N LYS A 103 3.04 -15.08 14.88
CA LYS A 103 3.91 -14.95 13.72
C LYS A 103 4.52 -13.56 13.72
N GLU A 104 5.81 -13.52 13.50
CA GLU A 104 6.55 -12.27 13.33
C GLU A 104 7.17 -12.21 11.94
N ILE A 105 7.26 -11.01 11.38
CA ILE A 105 7.94 -10.76 10.12
C ILE A 105 9.08 -9.77 10.29
N LYS A 106 10.13 -9.96 9.49
CA LYS A 106 11.09 -8.90 9.20
C LYS A 106 10.66 -8.21 7.92
N ILE A 107 10.62 -6.87 7.91
CA ILE A 107 10.32 -6.11 6.70
C ILE A 107 11.36 -6.46 5.62
N SER A 108 10.87 -6.86 4.45
CA SER A 108 11.70 -7.26 3.31
C SER A 108 11.13 -6.66 2.01
N GLY A 109 11.76 -6.97 0.87
CA GLY A 109 11.27 -6.51 -0.44
C GLY A 109 9.89 -7.04 -0.82
N GLY A 110 9.47 -8.16 -0.23
CA GLY A 110 8.17 -8.79 -0.51
C GLY A 110 7.10 -8.52 0.55
N THR A 111 7.33 -7.61 1.50
CA THR A 111 6.29 -7.24 2.47
C THR A 111 5.21 -6.44 1.75
N ASP A 112 3.97 -6.94 1.79
CA ASP A 112 2.84 -6.30 1.12
C ASP A 112 2.41 -4.97 1.77
N PHE A 113 1.69 -4.15 0.99
CA PHE A 113 1.18 -2.85 1.41
C PHE A 113 0.34 -2.94 2.70
N CYS A 114 -0.54 -3.93 2.81
CA CYS A 114 -1.43 -4.07 3.98
C CYS A 114 -0.62 -4.19 5.27
N LYS A 115 0.39 -5.07 5.29
CA LYS A 115 1.28 -5.25 6.44
C LYS A 115 2.10 -4.01 6.74
N LEU A 116 2.60 -3.31 5.72
CA LEU A 116 3.32 -2.04 5.92
C LEU A 116 2.41 -1.00 6.59
N ASN A 117 1.16 -0.88 6.15
CA ASN A 117 0.21 0.09 6.69
C ASN A 117 -0.21 -0.25 8.14
N GLU A 118 -0.50 -1.53 8.42
CA GLU A 118 -0.79 -2.00 9.78
C GLU A 118 0.38 -1.75 10.73
N ILE A 119 1.60 -2.10 10.33
CA ILE A 119 2.80 -1.89 11.15
C ILE A 119 3.03 -0.40 11.39
N ALA A 120 2.86 0.45 10.37
CA ALA A 120 3.04 1.89 10.50
C ALA A 120 2.05 2.49 11.52
N LYS A 121 0.78 2.05 11.50
CA LYS A 121 -0.23 2.45 12.48
C LYS A 121 0.11 1.94 13.88
N ASP A 122 0.39 0.65 14.02
CA ASP A 122 0.65 0.02 15.33
C ASP A 122 1.90 0.60 16.00
N LYS A 123 2.88 1.07 15.21
CA LYS A 123 4.08 1.79 15.67
C LYS A 123 3.92 3.30 15.75
N SER A 124 2.72 3.83 15.54
CA SER A 124 2.43 5.28 15.59
C SER A 124 3.30 6.11 14.65
N ILE A 125 3.75 5.54 13.53
CA ILE A 125 4.43 6.27 12.44
C ILE A 125 3.42 7.13 11.68
N ILE A 126 2.17 6.65 11.61
CA ILE A 126 1.04 7.32 11.00
C ILE A 126 -0.14 7.32 11.98
N ASP A 127 -1.02 8.30 11.85
CA ASP A 127 -2.27 8.35 12.61
C ASP A 127 -3.36 7.48 11.96
N PHE A 128 -4.50 7.35 12.65
CA PHE A 128 -5.62 6.54 12.15
C PHE A 128 -6.20 7.09 10.84
N SER A 129 -6.26 8.42 10.67
CA SER A 129 -6.78 9.01 9.44
C SER A 129 -5.90 8.69 8.23
N THR A 130 -4.58 8.75 8.39
CA THR A 130 -3.61 8.42 7.35
C THR A 130 -3.64 6.93 7.03
N PHE A 131 -3.80 6.08 8.07
CA PHE A 131 -3.98 4.64 7.90
C PHE A 131 -5.19 4.31 7.02
N GLU A 132 -6.36 4.90 7.29
CA GLU A 132 -7.58 4.68 6.51
C GLU A 132 -7.42 5.14 5.06
N ASN A 133 -6.79 6.31 4.83
CA ASN A 133 -6.51 6.80 3.48
C ASN A 133 -5.57 5.86 2.71
N CYS A 134 -4.52 5.33 3.37
CA CYS A 134 -3.61 4.35 2.76
C CYS A 134 -4.33 3.03 2.44
N GLU A 135 -5.22 2.56 3.33
CA GLU A 135 -6.02 1.35 3.09
C GLU A 135 -6.96 1.50 1.90
N GLU A 136 -7.56 2.67 1.73
CA GLU A 136 -8.42 2.95 0.59
C GLU A 136 -7.64 2.95 -0.73
N ILE A 137 -6.49 3.63 -0.77
CA ILE A 137 -5.62 3.65 -1.96
C ILE A 137 -5.10 2.25 -2.27
N ARG A 138 -4.77 1.45 -1.25
CA ARG A 138 -4.40 0.03 -1.41
C ARG A 138 -5.54 -0.76 -2.07
N LYS A 139 -6.78 -0.56 -1.63
CA LYS A 139 -7.96 -1.21 -2.22
C LYS A 139 -8.13 -0.77 -3.67
N TRP A 140 -8.04 0.52 -3.99
CA TRP A 140 -8.10 1.03 -5.36
C TRP A 140 -7.05 0.39 -6.27
N ARG A 141 -5.78 0.37 -5.85
CA ARG A 141 -4.70 -0.29 -6.59
C ARG A 141 -5.01 -1.76 -6.84
N ASN A 142 -5.50 -2.48 -5.83
CA ASN A 142 -5.88 -3.89 -5.99
C ASN A 142 -7.05 -4.07 -6.98
N THR A 143 -8.09 -3.23 -6.90
CA THR A 143 -9.22 -3.24 -7.85
C THR A 143 -8.75 -2.98 -9.28
N ILE A 144 -7.82 -2.05 -9.49
CA ILE A 144 -7.26 -1.74 -10.82
C ILE A 144 -6.56 -2.97 -11.43
N HIS A 145 -5.88 -3.77 -10.62
CA HIS A 145 -5.17 -4.97 -11.07
C HIS A 145 -6.05 -6.21 -11.26
N ILE A 146 -7.25 -6.25 -10.68
CA ILE A 146 -8.20 -7.35 -10.89
C ILE A 146 -8.96 -7.08 -12.20
N VAL A 147 -8.59 -7.82 -13.24
CA VAL A 147 -8.97 -7.56 -14.65
C VAL A 147 -10.46 -7.82 -14.96
N ASP A 148 -11.24 -8.39 -14.03
CA ASP A 148 -12.46 -9.14 -14.37
C ASP A 148 -13.78 -8.64 -13.73
N THR A 149 -13.82 -7.46 -13.10
CA THR A 149 -15.12 -6.91 -12.65
C THR A 149 -15.79 -6.12 -13.77
N GLU A 150 -16.95 -6.61 -14.23
CA GLU A 150 -17.79 -6.00 -15.25
C GLU A 150 -18.18 -4.54 -14.92
N GLU A 151 -18.15 -4.17 -13.63
CA GLU A 151 -18.13 -2.78 -13.16
C GLU A 151 -16.68 -2.26 -13.10
N LYS A 152 -16.25 -1.60 -14.17
CA LYS A 152 -14.99 -0.84 -14.16
C LYS A 152 -15.17 0.40 -13.31
N GLU A 153 -14.68 0.36 -12.08
CA GLU A 153 -14.54 1.55 -11.24
C GLU A 153 -13.83 2.66 -12.05
N ILE A 154 -14.54 3.77 -12.26
CA ILE A 154 -14.05 4.91 -13.06
C ILE A 154 -13.38 5.87 -12.11
N PHE A 155 -12.05 5.76 -12.03
CA PHE A 155 -11.23 6.73 -11.29
C PHE A 155 -11.23 8.08 -11.99
N ASN A 156 -11.22 9.13 -11.18
CA ASN A 156 -11.32 10.52 -11.59
C ASN A 156 -10.30 11.41 -10.85
N GLU A 157 -10.37 12.71 -11.12
CA GLU A 157 -9.46 13.72 -10.56
C GLU A 157 -9.47 13.75 -9.02
N LYS A 158 -10.63 13.56 -8.38
CA LYS A 158 -10.74 13.58 -6.92
C LYS A 158 -10.02 12.41 -6.28
N ASP A 159 -10.05 11.24 -6.93
CA ASP A 159 -9.36 10.04 -6.44
C ASP A 159 -7.84 10.25 -6.52
N LEU A 160 -7.37 10.83 -7.64
CA LEU A 160 -5.98 11.21 -7.82
C LEU A 160 -5.52 12.27 -6.81
N GLU A 161 -6.34 13.29 -6.56
CA GLU A 161 -6.07 14.33 -5.58
C GLU A 161 -5.96 13.74 -4.17
N LYS A 162 -6.89 12.86 -3.79
CA LYS A 162 -6.84 12.15 -2.50
C LYS A 162 -5.58 11.29 -2.36
N ALA A 163 -5.21 10.56 -3.40
CA ALA A 163 -3.99 9.75 -3.40
C ALA A 163 -2.74 10.63 -3.25
N SER A 164 -2.69 11.74 -4.00
CA SER A 164 -1.58 12.70 -3.97
C SER A 164 -1.43 13.38 -2.60
N ASN A 165 -2.55 13.85 -2.03
CA ASN A 165 -2.56 14.46 -0.70
C ASN A 165 -2.14 13.46 0.39
N THR A 166 -2.54 12.20 0.27
CA THR A 166 -2.10 11.15 1.20
C THR A 166 -0.60 10.93 1.13
N LEU A 167 -0.01 10.90 -0.08
CA LEU A 167 1.43 10.82 -0.25
C LEU A 167 2.14 12.04 0.35
N LEU A 168 1.64 13.26 0.11
CA LEU A 168 2.25 14.48 0.65
C LEU A 168 2.22 14.50 2.18
N ASN A 169 1.10 14.13 2.80
CA ASN A 169 0.99 14.00 4.25
C ASN A 169 1.97 12.98 4.84
N LEU A 170 2.27 11.92 4.09
CA LEU A 170 3.29 10.94 4.49
C LEU A 170 4.72 11.43 4.31
N CYS A 171 4.96 12.43 3.47
CA CYS A 171 6.29 12.99 3.22
C CYS A 171 6.64 14.15 4.16
N SER A 172 5.64 14.81 4.74
CA SER A 172 5.82 15.69 5.91
C SER A 172 6.30 14.93 7.15
#